data_AF-I5B1W9-F1
#
_entry.id   AF-I5B1W9-F1
#
_cell.length_a   1.000
_cell.length_b   1.000
_cell.length_c   1.000
_cell.angle_alpha   90.00
_cell.angle_beta   90.00
_cell.angle_gamma   90.00
#
_symmetry.space_group_name_H-M   'P 1'
#
loop_
_entity.id
_entity.type
_entity.pdbx_description
1 polymer ?
#
loop_
_entity_poly.entity_id
_entity_poly.type
_entity_poly.pdbx_seq_one_letter_code
_entity_poly.pdbx_strand_id
1 'polypeptide(L)'
;MDEIVKIELFGEEFKFKPDKEQAYDPVKIAAHVKEYIEEAESLFQNKTSSKNRMAILLLAAMNLSKDYNELHLKYSDLQKDIESRVSSLLDKIDKTMK
;
A
#
# COMPACT_ATOMS: atom_id res chain seq x y z
N MET A 1 19.08 -17.39 7.44
CA MET A 1 18.08 -17.61 8.51
C MET A 1 16.74 -17.27 7.92
N ASP A 2 15.70 -18.06 8.19
CA ASP A 2 14.34 -17.67 7.82
C ASP A 2 13.95 -16.48 8.70
N GLU A 3 13.72 -15.32 8.09
CA GLU A 3 13.25 -14.13 8.80
C GLU A 3 11.82 -14.35 9.28
N ILE A 4 11.53 -14.04 10.55
CA ILE A 4 10.17 -14.09 11.09
C ILE A 4 9.85 -12.67 11.56
N VAL A 5 8.84 -12.07 10.93
CA VAL A 5 8.36 -10.76 11.33
C VAL A 5 7.23 -10.93 12.32
N LYS A 6 7.27 -10.13 13.37
CA LYS A 6 6.30 -10.10 14.47
C LYS A 6 5.50 -8.81 14.39
N ILE A 7 4.20 -8.91 14.59
CA ILE A 7 3.30 -7.77 14.72
C ILE A 7 2.40 -7.98 15.92
N GLU A 8 2.23 -6.96 16.75
CA GLU A 8 1.32 -7.00 17.89
C GLU A 8 0.04 -6.24 17.52
N LEU A 9 -1.10 -6.93 17.59
CA LEU A 9 -2.42 -6.39 17.26
C LEU A 9 -3.39 -6.72 18.39
N PHE A 10 -4.05 -5.72 18.96
CA PHE A 10 -5.02 -5.90 20.06
C PHE A 10 -4.47 -6.66 21.28
N GLY A 11 -3.16 -6.53 21.55
CA GLY A 11 -2.45 -7.24 22.63
C GLY A 11 -2.10 -8.69 22.31
N GLU A 12 -2.27 -9.12 21.06
CA GLU A 12 -1.93 -10.47 20.57
C GLU A 12 -0.74 -10.39 19.60
N GLU A 13 0.26 -11.26 19.79
CA GLU A 13 1.42 -11.36 18.89
C GLU A 13 1.11 -12.28 17.70
N PHE A 14 1.19 -11.74 16.49
CA PHE A 14 1.12 -12.47 15.24
C PHE A 14 2.51 -12.58 14.61
N LYS A 15 2.77 -13.70 13.96
CA LYS A 15 4.03 -13.99 13.27
C LYS A 15 3.74 -14.34 11.84
N PHE A 16 4.52 -13.78 10.91
CA PHE A 16 4.52 -14.23 9.53
C PHE A 16 5.94 -14.44 9.03
N LYS A 17 6.07 -15.37 8.11
CA LYS A 17 7.31 -15.68 7.42
C LYS A 17 7.28 -14.98 6.06
N PRO A 18 8.14 -14.00 5.80
CA PRO A 18 8.22 -13.34 4.51
C PRO A 18 8.70 -14.30 3.41
N ASP A 19 8.30 -14.02 2.17
CA ASP A 19 8.82 -14.73 1.01
C ASP A 19 10.30 -14.38 0.78
N LYS A 20 11.08 -15.38 0.36
CA LYS A 20 12.55 -15.23 0.21
C LYS A 20 12.96 -14.29 -0.94
N GLU A 21 12.05 -14.02 -1.87
CA GLU A 21 12.29 -13.18 -3.06
C GLU A 21 11.65 -11.80 -2.92
N GLN A 22 11.24 -11.41 -1.71
CA GLN A 22 10.57 -10.13 -1.50
C GLN A 22 11.53 -8.96 -1.73
N ALA A 23 11.20 -8.08 -2.68
CA ALA A 23 12.00 -6.90 -3.01
C ALA A 23 11.96 -5.81 -1.92
N TYR A 24 11.01 -5.90 -0.98
CA TYR A 24 10.75 -4.92 0.06
C TYR A 24 10.99 -5.51 1.44
N ASP A 25 11.48 -4.66 2.35
CA ASP A 25 11.73 -5.00 3.75
C ASP A 25 10.41 -5.38 4.46
N PRO A 26 10.28 -6.64 4.92
CA PRO A 26 9.04 -7.13 5.52
C PRO A 26 8.72 -6.47 6.88
N VAL A 27 9.73 -5.96 7.59
CA VAL A 27 9.53 -5.19 8.83
C VAL A 27 8.85 -3.86 8.50
N LYS A 28 9.24 -3.20 7.41
CA LYS A 28 8.59 -1.96 6.96
C LYS A 28 7.16 -2.19 6.51
N ILE A 29 6.89 -3.30 5.83
CA ILE A 29 5.52 -3.69 5.45
C ILE A 29 4.65 -3.85 6.71
N ALA A 30 5.15 -4.57 7.71
CA ALA A 30 4.42 -4.76 8.97
C ALA A 30 4.17 -3.44 9.71
N ALA A 31 5.17 -2.55 9.75
CA ALA A 31 5.03 -1.21 10.33
C ALA A 31 3.96 -0.40 9.59
N HIS A 32 3.96 -0.42 8.26
CA HIS A 32 2.98 0.32 7.47
C HIS A 32 1.56 -0.20 7.67
N VAL A 33 1.37 -1.53 7.71
CA VAL A 33 0.06 -2.11 8.03
C VAL A 33 -0.42 -1.70 9.42
N LYS A 34 0.50 -1.60 10.39
CA LYS A 34 0.18 -1.16 11.76
C LYS A 34 -0.36 0.28 11.79
N GLU A 35 0.19 1.17 10.98
CA GLU A 35 -0.29 2.57 10.86
C GLU A 35 -1.78 2.62 10.47
N TYR A 36 -2.20 1.88 9.43
CA TYR A 36 -3.62 1.83 9.04
C TYR A 36 -4.52 1.23 10.13
N ILE A 37 -4.02 0.25 10.88
CA ILE A 37 -4.77 -0.35 11.98
C ILE A 37 -4.93 0.63 13.13
N GLU A 38 -3.86 1.36 13.50
CA GLU A 38 -3.90 2.40 14.54
C GLU A 38 -4.84 3.56 14.16
N GLU A 39 -4.82 3.99 12.90
CA GLU A 39 -5.74 4.99 12.36
C GLU A 39 -7.19 4.50 12.42
N ALA A 40 -7.46 3.28 11.94
CA ALA A 40 -8.80 2.70 12.01
C ALA A 40 -9.27 2.53 13.46
N GLU A 41 -8.39 2.08 14.36
CA GLU A 41 -8.67 1.89 15.77
C GLU A 41 -9.04 3.21 16.48
N SER A 42 -8.46 4.33 16.06
CA SER A 42 -8.77 5.67 16.60
C SER A 42 -10.25 6.07 16.42
N LEU A 43 -10.94 5.47 15.45
CA LEU A 43 -12.33 5.77 15.11
C LEU A 43 -13.35 5.00 15.97
N PHE A 44 -12.90 4.06 16.81
CA PHE A 44 -13.78 3.22 17.63
C PHE A 44 -13.62 3.52 19.13
N GLN A 45 -14.74 3.72 19.83
CA GLN A 45 -14.73 3.99 21.27
C GLN A 45 -14.50 2.74 22.14
N ASN A 46 -14.97 1.56 21.72
CA ASN A 46 -14.84 0.31 22.49
C ASN A 46 -13.95 -0.71 21.74
N LYS A 47 -12.64 -0.49 21.80
CA LYS A 47 -11.62 -1.21 21.00
C LYS A 47 -11.46 -2.69 21.35
N THR A 48 -11.91 -3.11 22.54
CA THR A 48 -11.70 -4.48 23.05
C THR A 48 -12.78 -5.47 22.62
N SER A 49 -13.93 -5.01 22.13
CA SER A 49 -14.97 -5.91 21.61
C SER A 49 -14.49 -6.63 20.35
N SER A 50 -14.69 -7.96 20.28
CA SER A 50 -14.31 -8.78 19.11
C SER A 50 -14.94 -8.29 17.79
N LYS A 51 -16.19 -7.82 17.84
CA LYS A 51 -16.86 -7.20 16.68
C LYS A 51 -16.14 -5.93 16.21
N ASN A 52 -15.67 -5.12 17.15
CA ASN A 52 -14.95 -3.89 16.82
C ASN A 52 -13.54 -4.20 16.31
N ARG A 53 -12.83 -5.20 16.88
CA ARG A 53 -11.53 -5.65 16.34
C ARG A 53 -11.63 -6.06 14.86
N MET A 54 -12.65 -6.84 14.52
CA MET A 54 -12.89 -7.24 13.12
C MET A 54 -13.23 -6.03 12.23
N ALA A 55 -14.09 -5.12 12.69
CA ALA A 55 -14.43 -3.91 11.96
C ALA A 55 -13.21 -2.98 11.74
N ILE A 56 -12.34 -2.85 12.74
CA ILE A 56 -11.08 -2.10 12.67
C ILE A 56 -10.17 -2.70 11.60
N LEU A 57 -9.95 -4.02 11.63
CA LEU A 57 -9.11 -4.70 10.64
C LEU A 57 -9.67 -4.57 9.21
N LEU A 58 -10.98 -4.71 9.05
CA LEU A 58 -11.64 -4.53 7.75
C LEU A 58 -11.49 -3.09 7.24
N LEU A 59 -11.69 -2.10 8.11
CA LEU A 59 -11.53 -0.69 7.75
C LEU A 59 -10.08 -0.37 7.37
N ALA A 60 -9.10 -0.85 8.14
CA ALA A 60 -7.68 -0.70 7.82
C ALA A 60 -7.34 -1.32 6.46
N ALA A 61 -7.84 -2.53 6.18
CA ALA A 61 -7.63 -3.20 4.89
C ALA A 61 -8.30 -2.44 3.73
N MET A 62 -9.49 -1.89 3.93
CA MET A 62 -10.19 -1.06 2.94
C MET A 62 -9.41 0.23 2.64
N ASN A 63 -8.89 0.89 3.67
CA ASN A 63 -8.10 2.11 3.52
C ASN A 63 -6.78 1.84 2.78
N LEU A 64 -6.05 0.78 3.16
CA LEU A 64 -4.84 0.35 2.45
C LEU A 64 -5.14 0.02 0.97
N SER A 65 -6.24 -0.67 0.71
CA SER A 65 -6.67 -1.03 -0.66
C SER A 65 -7.04 0.20 -1.50
N LYS A 66 -7.70 1.19 -0.86
CA LYS A 66 -8.03 2.48 -1.49
C LYS A 66 -6.75 3.21 -1.91
N ASP A 67 -5.79 3.34 -1.01
CA ASP A 67 -4.56 4.09 -1.28
C ASP A 67 -3.70 3.40 -2.35
N TYR A 68 -3.63 2.06 -2.32
CA TYR A 68 -3.01 1.28 -3.40
C TYR A 68 -3.68 1.54 -4.76
N ASN A 69 -5.01 1.50 -4.82
CA ASN A 69 -5.75 1.74 -6.06
C ASN A 69 -5.57 3.18 -6.56
N GLU A 70 -5.58 4.17 -5.67
CA GLU A 70 -5.31 5.57 -6.02
C GLU A 70 -3.89 5.76 -6.56
N LEU A 71 -2.89 5.10 -5.96
CA LEU A 71 -1.51 5.14 -6.43
C LEU A 71 -1.37 4.51 -7.82
N HIS A 72 -2.02 3.36 -8.04
CA HIS A 72 -2.04 2.68 -9.33
C HIS A 72 -2.65 3.55 -10.44
N LEU A 73 -3.78 4.22 -10.16
CA LEU A 73 -4.40 5.15 -11.09
C LEU A 73 -3.48 6.33 -11.42
N LYS A 74 -2.87 6.97 -10.40
CA LYS A 74 -1.92 8.08 -10.59
C LYS A 74 -0.73 7.66 -11.44
N TYR A 75 -0.19 6.46 -11.24
CA TYR A 75 0.91 5.95 -12.05
C TYR A 75 0.50 5.71 -13.50
N SER A 76 -0.68 5.11 -13.73
CA SER A 76 -1.21 4.89 -15.08
C SER A 76 -1.43 6.21 -15.84
N ASP A 77 -1.94 7.23 -15.15
CA ASP A 77 -2.16 8.55 -15.76
C ASP A 77 -0.83 9.26 -16.06
N LEU A 78 0.15 9.18 -15.16
CA LEU A 78 1.49 9.70 -15.39
C LEU A 78 2.16 9.04 -16.60
N GLN A 79 2.04 7.70 -16.72
CA GLN A 79 2.59 6.97 -17.85
C GLN A 79 1.98 7.47 -19.17
N LYS A 80 0.65 7.63 -19.24
CA LYS A 80 -0.02 8.17 -20.44
C LYS A 80 0.42 9.59 -20.78
N ASP A 81 0.60 10.47 -19.78
CA ASP A 81 1.07 11.83 -20.01
C ASP A 81 2.50 11.84 -20.58
N ILE A 82 3.39 11.01 -20.03
CA ILE A 82 4.76 10.84 -20.54
C ILE A 82 4.74 10.33 -21.98
N GLU A 83 3.98 9.27 -22.26
CA GLU A 83 3.84 8.71 -23.61
C GLU A 83 3.35 9.78 -24.61
N SER A 84 2.30 10.52 -24.25
CA SER A 84 1.77 11.59 -25.09
C SER A 84 2.78 12.70 -25.38
N ARG A 85 3.54 13.12 -24.36
CA ARG A 85 4.60 14.14 -24.51
C ARG A 85 5.74 13.64 -25.37
N VAL A 86 6.19 12.40 -25.18
CA VAL A 86 7.26 11.80 -25.98
C VAL A 86 6.83 11.66 -27.44
N SER A 87 5.64 11.15 -27.72
CA SER A 87 5.09 11.08 -29.08
C SER A 87 5.02 12.48 -29.72
N SER A 88 4.55 13.48 -28.99
CA SER A 88 4.50 14.87 -29.48
C SER A 88 5.88 15.45 -29.79
N LEU A 89 6.92 15.06 -29.05
CA LEU A 89 8.30 15.47 -29.31
C LEU A 89 8.86 14.78 -30.56
N LEU A 90 8.62 13.47 -30.71
CA LEU A 90 9.03 12.72 -31.90
C LEU A 90 8.40 13.29 -33.16
N ASP A 91 7.09 13.57 -33.13
CA ASP A 91 6.37 14.22 -34.24
C ASP A 91 6.97 15.57 -34.63
N LYS A 92 7.43 16.35 -33.65
CA LYS A 92 8.10 17.64 -33.91
C LYS A 92 9.46 17.45 -34.54
N ILE A 93 10.25 16.50 -34.04
CA ILE A 93 11.58 16.15 -34.58
C ILE A 93 11.45 15.70 -36.04
N ASP A 94 10.52 14.79 -36.33
CA ASP A 94 10.26 14.28 -37.68
C ASP A 94 9.83 15.37 -38.65
N LYS A 95 9.06 16.36 -38.18
CA LYS A 95 8.67 17.53 -39.00
C LYS A 95 9.84 18.45 -39.32
N THR A 96 10.83 18.57 -38.43
CA THR A 96 12.04 19.38 -38.69
C THR A 96 13.09 18.66 -39.53
N MET A 97 13.05 17.33 -39.61
CA MET A 97 13.97 16.53 -40.44
C MET A 97 13.47 16.29 -41.87
N LYS A 98 12.24 16.71 -42.18
CA LYS A 98 11.67 16.75 -43.54
C LYS A 98 11.79 18.15 -44.13
#